data_AF-A0A6P0VXX9-F1
#
_entry.id   AF-A0A6P0VXX9-F1
#
_cell.length_a   1.000
_cell.length_b   1.000
_cell.length_c   1.000
_cell.angle_alpha   90.00
_cell.angle_beta   90.00
_cell.angle_gamma   90.00
#
_symmetry.space_group_name_H-M   'P 1'
#
loop_
_entity.id
_entity.type
_entity.pdbx_description
1 polymer ?
#
loop_
_entity_poly.entity_id
_entity_poly.type
_entity_poly.pdbx_seq_one_letter_code
_entity_poly.pdbx_strand_id
1 'polypeptide(L)'
;MSQTPDSHAQFFFLQGLLYKEVGEYQAALTNFDQALAIQPHFYEAWYYRGLVLGLECRYLNRQEEALDSLQKAIECKPDDYLAWYKRGEVELEVLEDYEASLLSFDQALKLKSDDYYTWWDRSFALYQLERYDEALASYQQL
;
A
#
# COMPACT_ATOMS: atom_id res chain seq x y z
N MET A 1 -20.21 4.48 -30.06
CA MET A 1 -19.16 5.26 -29.37
C MET A 1 -18.08 4.26 -28.98
N SER A 2 -16.96 4.25 -29.70
CA SER A 2 -15.86 3.32 -29.47
C SER A 2 -15.17 3.67 -28.15
N GLN A 3 -15.31 2.80 -27.15
CA GLN A 3 -14.55 2.87 -25.91
C GLN A 3 -13.06 2.71 -26.24
N THR A 4 -12.24 3.68 -25.83
CA THR A 4 -10.78 3.63 -25.98
C THR A 4 -10.19 2.54 -25.06
N PRO A 5 -8.97 2.04 -25.33
CA PRO A 5 -8.29 1.12 -24.42
C PRO A 5 -8.29 1.61 -22.96
N ASP A 6 -8.09 2.91 -22.74
CA ASP A 6 -8.11 3.54 -21.42
C ASP A 6 -9.46 3.34 -20.69
N SER A 7 -10.59 3.41 -21.42
CA SER A 7 -11.90 3.19 -20.81
C SER A 7 -12.14 1.73 -20.40
N HIS A 8 -11.45 0.77 -21.01
CA HIS A 8 -11.51 -0.63 -20.59
C HIS A 8 -10.68 -0.87 -19.32
N ALA A 9 -9.48 -0.28 -19.21
CA ALA A 9 -8.68 -0.33 -17.99
C ALA A 9 -9.45 0.26 -16.80
N GLN A 10 -10.07 1.42 -16.99
CA GLN A 10 -10.90 2.06 -15.96
C GLN A 10 -12.10 1.21 -15.57
N PHE A 11 -12.74 0.53 -16.54
CA PHE A 11 -13.87 -0.36 -16.27
C PHE A 11 -13.47 -1.51 -15.33
N PHE A 12 -12.41 -2.25 -15.66
CA PHE A 12 -11.91 -3.33 -14.80
C PHE A 12 -11.47 -2.81 -13.44
N PHE A 13 -10.78 -1.67 -13.39
CA PHE A 13 -10.40 -1.04 -12.13
C PHE A 13 -11.61 -0.75 -11.23
N LEU A 14 -12.68 -0.16 -11.78
CA LEU A 14 -13.91 0.12 -11.02
C LEU A 14 -14.60 -1.16 -10.56
N GLN A 15 -14.63 -2.22 -11.38
CA GLN A 15 -15.14 -3.52 -10.95
C GLN A 15 -14.30 -4.11 -9.81
N GLY A 16 -12.97 -4.00 -9.89
CA GLY A 16 -12.07 -4.44 -8.83
C GLY A 16 -12.33 -3.74 -7.50
N LEU A 17 -12.57 -2.42 -7.53
CA LEU A 17 -12.98 -1.67 -6.34
C LEU A 17 -14.30 -2.19 -5.76
N LEU A 18 -15.31 -2.45 -6.60
CA LEU A 18 -16.60 -2.99 -6.13
C LEU A 18 -16.45 -4.36 -5.46
N TYR A 19 -15.66 -5.27 -6.06
CA TYR A 19 -15.41 -6.58 -5.46
C TYR A 19 -14.65 -6.49 -4.14
N LYS A 20 -13.70 -5.55 -4.03
CA LYS A 20 -13.00 -5.26 -2.76
C LYS A 20 -13.99 -4.85 -1.66
N GLU A 21 -14.92 -3.93 -1.95
CA GLU A 21 -15.90 -3.44 -0.96
C GLU A 21 -16.83 -4.55 -0.43
N VAL A 22 -17.14 -5.57 -1.26
CA VAL A 22 -17.95 -6.72 -0.83
C VAL A 22 -17.13 -7.87 -0.26
N GLY A 23 -15.80 -7.72 -0.14
CA GLY A 23 -14.90 -8.73 0.43
C GLY A 23 -14.50 -9.86 -0.52
N GLU A 24 -14.85 -9.75 -1.81
CA GLU A 24 -14.50 -10.73 -2.84
C GLU A 24 -13.09 -10.46 -3.40
N TYR A 25 -12.07 -10.64 -2.55
CA TYR A 25 -10.71 -10.20 -2.82
C TYR A 25 -10.07 -10.84 -4.06
N GLN A 26 -10.30 -12.13 -4.31
CA GLN A 26 -9.78 -12.78 -5.52
C GLN A 26 -10.37 -12.20 -6.82
N ALA A 27 -11.67 -11.87 -6.79
CA ALA A 27 -12.32 -11.20 -7.91
C ALA A 27 -11.78 -9.76 -8.07
N ALA A 28 -11.52 -9.06 -6.96
CA ALA A 28 -10.90 -7.74 -6.99
C ALA A 28 -9.51 -7.78 -7.66
N LEU A 29 -8.65 -8.71 -7.24
CA LEU A 29 -7.30 -8.89 -7.79
C LEU A 29 -7.33 -9.22 -9.28
N THR A 30 -8.20 -10.14 -9.69
CA THR A 30 -8.37 -10.49 -11.12
C THR A 30 -8.70 -9.27 -11.96
N ASN A 31 -9.58 -8.39 -11.46
CA ASN A 31 -9.97 -7.17 -12.16
C ASN A 31 -8.84 -6.13 -12.17
N PHE A 32 -8.08 -5.98 -11.08
CA PHE A 32 -6.89 -5.13 -11.09
C PHE A 32 -5.83 -5.63 -12.07
N ASP A 33 -5.60 -6.95 -12.16
CA ASP A 33 -4.68 -7.55 -13.14
C ASP A 33 -5.13 -7.27 -14.58
N GLN A 34 -6.44 -7.32 -14.85
CA GLN A 34 -6.99 -6.96 -16.17
C GLN A 34 -6.79 -5.48 -16.49
N ALA A 35 -7.01 -4.59 -15.51
CA ALA A 35 -6.74 -3.17 -15.69
C ALA A 35 -5.25 -2.91 -15.99
N LEU A 36 -4.35 -3.59 -15.27
CA LEU A 36 -2.91 -3.46 -15.41
C LEU A 36 -2.36 -4.07 -16.70
N ALA A 37 -2.98 -5.14 -17.22
CA ALA A 37 -2.65 -5.70 -18.54
C ALA A 37 -2.95 -4.70 -19.67
N ILE A 38 -3.93 -3.81 -19.48
CA ILE A 38 -4.28 -2.76 -20.46
C ILE A 38 -3.44 -1.50 -20.22
N GLN A 39 -3.26 -1.10 -18.95
CA GLN A 39 -2.51 0.08 -18.55
C GLN A 39 -1.47 -0.28 -17.46
N PRO A 40 -0.23 -0.67 -17.85
CA PRO A 40 0.79 -1.12 -16.90
C PRO A 40 1.27 -0.06 -15.90
N HIS A 41 1.05 1.22 -16.19
CA HIS A 41 1.44 2.35 -15.34
C HIS A 41 0.21 2.97 -14.63
N PHE A 42 -0.81 2.17 -14.34
CA PHE A 42 -2.01 2.61 -13.65
C PHE A 42 -1.77 2.58 -12.14
N TYR A 43 -1.36 3.71 -11.59
CA TYR A 43 -1.05 3.89 -10.16
C TYR A 43 -2.14 3.31 -9.24
N GLU A 44 -3.39 3.71 -9.45
CA GLU A 44 -4.50 3.34 -8.58
C GLU A 44 -4.72 1.82 -8.59
N ALA A 45 -4.60 1.17 -9.76
CA ALA A 45 -4.73 -0.28 -9.85
C ALA A 45 -3.60 -1.01 -9.10
N TRP A 46 -2.35 -0.56 -9.22
CA TRP A 46 -1.23 -1.11 -8.43
C TRP A 46 -1.41 -0.90 -6.93
N TYR A 47 -1.82 0.31 -6.53
CA TYR A 47 -2.05 0.66 -5.12
C TYR A 47 -3.14 -0.22 -4.50
N TYR A 48 -4.32 -0.31 -5.12
CA TYR A 48 -5.42 -1.11 -4.60
C TYR A 48 -5.16 -2.62 -4.69
N ARG A 49 -4.41 -3.09 -5.69
CA ARG A 49 -3.92 -4.46 -5.74
C ARG A 49 -3.03 -4.78 -4.53
N GLY A 50 -2.06 -3.91 -4.24
CA GLY A 50 -1.18 -4.03 -3.07
C GLY A 50 -1.95 -4.03 -1.74
N LEU A 51 -2.94 -3.14 -1.59
CA LEU A 51 -3.83 -3.12 -0.44
C LEU A 51 -4.58 -4.44 -0.24
N VAL A 52 -5.21 -4.96 -1.29
CA VAL A 52 -5.98 -6.22 -1.21
C VAL A 52 -5.08 -7.40 -0.88
N LEU A 53 -3.89 -7.44 -1.49
CA LEU A 53 -2.90 -8.46 -1.14
C LEU A 53 -2.49 -8.34 0.32
N GLY A 54 -2.16 -7.14 0.80
CA GLY A 54 -1.82 -6.89 2.21
C GLY A 54 -2.90 -7.38 3.19
N LEU A 55 -4.18 -7.19 2.85
CA LEU A 55 -5.31 -7.73 3.62
C LEU A 55 -5.35 -9.27 3.61
N GLU A 56 -5.10 -9.90 2.46
CA GLU A 56 -5.05 -11.38 2.35
C GLU A 56 -3.79 -11.99 2.96
N CYS A 57 -2.69 -11.23 3.05
CA CYS A 57 -1.38 -11.72 3.47
C CYS A 57 -1.38 -12.35 4.86
N ARG A 58 -2.23 -11.85 5.76
CA ARG A 58 -2.42 -12.41 7.10
C ARG A 58 -2.90 -13.87 7.07
N TYR A 59 -3.42 -14.34 5.94
CA TYR A 59 -4.01 -15.68 5.79
C TYR A 59 -3.33 -16.54 4.72
N LEU A 60 -2.76 -15.93 3.66
CA LEU A 60 -2.36 -16.65 2.44
C LEU A 60 -0.87 -16.49 2.04
N ASN A 61 -0.04 -15.84 2.86
CA ASN A 61 1.40 -15.68 2.61
C ASN A 61 1.75 -14.97 1.28
N ARG A 62 0.93 -14.01 0.84
CA ARG A 62 1.10 -13.26 -0.43
C ARG A 62 1.88 -11.94 -0.28
N GLN A 63 2.77 -11.91 0.70
CA GLN A 63 3.42 -10.71 1.24
C GLN A 63 4.33 -10.05 0.19
N GLU A 64 5.08 -10.88 -0.54
CA GLU A 64 5.94 -10.44 -1.63
C GLU A 64 5.14 -9.79 -2.78
N GLU A 65 3.98 -10.36 -3.15
CA GLU A 65 3.13 -9.77 -4.20
C GLU A 65 2.55 -8.41 -3.76
N ALA A 66 2.23 -8.26 -2.47
CA ALA A 66 1.74 -6.99 -1.93
C ALA A 66 2.82 -5.91 -2.03
N LEU A 67 4.05 -6.23 -1.60
CA LEU A 67 5.18 -5.31 -1.66
C LEU A 67 5.55 -4.97 -3.11
N ASP A 68 5.57 -5.93 -4.03
CA ASP A 68 5.83 -5.67 -5.45
C ASP A 68 4.77 -4.73 -6.04
N SER A 69 3.48 -4.95 -5.72
CA SER A 69 2.40 -4.08 -6.19
C SER A 69 2.54 -2.65 -5.65
N LEU A 70 2.89 -2.49 -4.37
CA LEU A 70 3.10 -1.18 -3.76
C LEU A 70 4.37 -0.50 -4.30
N GLN A 71 5.43 -1.26 -4.58
CA GLN A 71 6.62 -0.77 -5.26
C GLN A 71 6.29 -0.27 -6.67
N LYS A 72 5.46 -0.98 -7.43
CA LYS A 72 4.98 -0.52 -8.74
C LYS A 72 4.12 0.74 -8.64
N ALA A 73 3.29 0.86 -7.59
CA ALA A 73 2.56 2.10 -7.33
C ALA A 73 3.51 3.27 -7.04
N ILE A 74 4.52 3.07 -6.20
CA ILE A 74 5.57 4.07 -5.90
C ILE A 74 6.33 4.47 -7.17
N GLU A 75 6.67 3.52 -8.05
CA GLU A 75 7.30 3.82 -9.34
C GLU A 75 6.41 4.68 -10.25
N CYS A 76 5.08 4.51 -10.19
CA CYS A 76 4.13 5.30 -10.97
C CYS A 76 3.91 6.71 -10.41
N LYS A 77 3.80 6.85 -9.08
CA LYS A 77 3.66 8.14 -8.38
C LYS A 77 4.54 8.16 -7.13
N PRO A 78 5.82 8.54 -7.25
CA PRO A 78 6.76 8.50 -6.13
C PRO A 78 6.48 9.56 -5.06
N ASP A 79 5.69 10.58 -5.38
CA ASP A 79 5.26 11.68 -4.53
C ASP A 79 3.97 11.41 -3.77
N ASP A 80 3.32 10.26 -4.00
CA ASP A 80 2.14 9.86 -3.22
C ASP A 80 2.56 9.13 -1.94
N TYR A 81 2.39 9.80 -0.80
CA TYR A 81 2.73 9.27 0.52
C TYR A 81 1.96 7.98 0.86
N LEU A 82 0.77 7.76 0.30
CA LEU A 82 -0.09 6.64 0.67
C LEU A 82 0.53 5.30 0.29
N ALA A 83 1.24 5.22 -0.85
CA ALA A 83 1.87 3.99 -1.28
C ALA A 83 3.07 3.62 -0.38
N TRP A 84 3.84 4.63 0.06
CA TRP A 84 4.90 4.46 1.05
C TRP A 84 4.36 4.04 2.41
N TYR A 85 3.31 4.70 2.89
CA TYR A 85 2.65 4.35 4.15
C TYR A 85 2.16 2.89 4.14
N LYS A 86 1.44 2.49 3.08
CA LYS A 86 0.91 1.13 2.96
C LYS A 86 1.97 0.06 2.79
N ARG A 87 3.10 0.39 2.17
CA ARG A 87 4.27 -0.49 2.15
C ARG A 87 4.82 -0.70 3.56
N GLY A 88 4.98 0.38 4.32
CA GLY A 88 5.41 0.32 5.71
C GLY A 88 4.46 -0.49 6.59
N GLU A 89 3.15 -0.38 6.38
CA GLU A 89 2.14 -1.19 7.09
C GLU A 89 2.30 -2.69 6.82
N VAL A 90 2.56 -3.09 5.56
CA VAL A 90 2.83 -4.50 5.23
C VAL A 90 4.16 -4.96 5.86
N GLU A 91 5.22 -4.16 5.77
CA GLU A 91 6.52 -4.48 6.40
C GLU A 91 6.38 -4.63 7.93
N LEU A 92 5.59 -3.75 8.56
CA LEU A 92 5.35 -3.73 10.00
C LEU A 92 4.49 -4.90 10.48
N GLU A 93 3.29 -5.06 9.91
CA GLU A 93 2.26 -5.93 10.48
C GLU A 93 2.34 -7.38 9.98
N VAL A 94 2.93 -7.57 8.81
CA VAL A 94 2.90 -8.84 8.08
C VAL A 94 4.27 -9.50 8.06
N LEU A 95 5.33 -8.73 7.84
CA LEU A 95 6.71 -9.23 7.85
C LEU A 95 7.41 -9.11 9.20
N GLU A 96 6.87 -8.29 10.10
CA GLU A 96 7.56 -7.87 11.34
C GLU A 96 8.97 -7.31 11.06
N ASP A 97 9.19 -6.75 9.86
CA ASP A 97 10.43 -6.08 9.48
C ASP A 97 10.34 -4.61 9.88
N TYR A 98 10.57 -4.39 11.17
CA TYR A 98 10.45 -3.06 11.77
C TYR A 98 11.41 -2.05 11.14
N GLU A 99 12.65 -2.43 10.79
CA GLU A 99 13.60 -1.50 10.16
C GLU A 99 13.18 -1.12 8.74
N ALA A 100 12.70 -2.07 7.92
CA ALA A 100 12.15 -1.75 6.60
C ALA A 100 10.93 -0.81 6.73
N SER A 101 10.03 -1.10 7.67
CA SER A 101 8.84 -0.28 7.89
C SER A 101 9.20 1.17 8.25
N LEU A 102 10.25 1.39 9.07
CA LEU A 102 10.71 2.74 9.41
C LEU A 102 11.20 3.51 8.19
N LEU A 103 11.91 2.85 7.27
CA LEU A 103 12.34 3.51 6.02
C LEU A 103 11.13 3.94 5.19
N SER A 104 10.11 3.08 5.08
CA SER A 104 8.88 3.37 4.36
C SER A 104 8.08 4.52 5.02
N PHE A 105 7.93 4.50 6.35
CA PHE A 105 7.26 5.57 7.09
C PHE A 105 8.02 6.90 7.01
N ASP A 106 9.36 6.86 7.09
CA ASP A 106 10.18 8.07 6.92
C ASP A 106 10.01 8.69 5.52
N GLN A 107 9.83 7.89 4.46
CA GLN A 107 9.51 8.41 3.13
C GLN A 107 8.10 9.00 3.06
N ALA A 108 7.11 8.32 3.64
CA ALA A 108 5.75 8.85 3.74
C ALA A 108 5.71 10.19 4.48
N LEU A 109 6.43 10.32 5.61
CA LEU A 109 6.51 11.56 6.41
C LEU A 109 7.29 12.69 5.73
N LYS A 110 8.26 12.37 4.87
CA LYS A 110 8.90 13.40 4.01
C LYS A 110 7.91 14.03 3.03
N LEU A 111 6.97 13.24 2.52
CA LEU A 111 5.94 13.69 1.57
C LEU A 111 4.75 14.35 2.28
N LYS A 112 4.37 13.83 3.45
CA LYS A 112 3.29 14.34 4.29
C LYS A 112 3.67 14.24 5.77
N SER A 113 4.21 15.33 6.30
CA SER A 113 4.80 15.38 7.65
C SER A 113 3.79 15.36 8.80
N ASP A 114 2.51 15.57 8.53
CA ASP A 114 1.43 15.68 9.53
C ASP A 114 0.47 14.48 9.53
N ASP A 115 0.89 13.35 8.96
CA ASP A 115 0.07 12.14 8.92
C ASP A 115 0.11 11.39 10.27
N TYR A 116 -0.98 11.52 11.03
CA TYR A 116 -1.16 10.88 12.33
C TYR A 116 -0.88 9.37 12.32
N TYR A 117 -1.44 8.64 11.35
CA TYR A 117 -1.30 7.18 11.29
C TYR A 117 0.15 6.77 11.03
N THR A 118 0.84 7.49 10.14
CA THR A 118 2.24 7.22 9.84
C THR A 118 3.13 7.46 11.07
N TRP A 119 2.91 8.53 11.84
CA TRP A 119 3.64 8.76 13.10
C TRP A 119 3.35 7.70 14.16
N TRP A 120 2.11 7.23 14.24
CA TRP A 120 1.69 6.18 15.16
C TRP A 120 2.41 4.86 14.85
N ASP A 121 2.34 4.42 13.60
CA ASP A 121 2.93 3.15 13.16
C ASP A 121 4.47 3.20 13.23
N ARG A 122 5.08 4.36 12.91
CA ARG A 122 6.51 4.59 13.14
C ARG A 122 6.90 4.51 14.60
N SER A 123 6.12 5.12 15.50
CA SER A 123 6.35 5.04 16.95
C SER A 123 6.26 3.59 17.44
N PHE A 124 5.28 2.83 16.93
CA PHE A 124 5.11 1.42 17.27
C PHE A 124 6.30 0.58 16.79
N ALA A 125 6.74 0.75 15.54
CA ALA A 125 7.93 0.06 15.01
C ALA A 125 9.20 0.35 15.82
N LEU A 126 9.43 1.61 16.22
CA LEU A 126 10.55 2.00 17.08
C LEU A 126 10.47 1.37 18.47
N TYR A 127 9.27 1.27 19.04
CA TYR A 127 9.06 0.59 20.31
C TYR A 127 9.41 -0.91 20.22
N GLN A 128 9.01 -1.58 19.14
CA GLN A 128 9.34 -3.00 18.89
C GLN A 128 10.85 -3.23 18.73
N LEU A 129 11.59 -2.23 18.25
CA LEU A 129 13.05 -2.23 18.16
C LEU A 129 13.75 -1.77 19.45
N GLU A 130 13.01 -1.53 20.53
CA GLU A 130 13.52 -1.00 21.81
C GLU A 130 14.18 0.39 21.70
N ARG A 131 13.90 1.15 20.64
CA ARG A 131 14.38 2.52 20.39
C ARG A 131 13.46 3.55 21.05
N TYR A 132 13.33 3.45 22.37
CA TYR A 132 12.29 4.14 23.14
C TYR A 132 12.33 5.67 23.05
N ASP A 133 13.51 6.28 23.01
CA ASP A 133 13.63 7.75 22.91
C ASP A 133 13.08 8.27 21.57
N GLU A 134 13.35 7.54 20.48
CA GLU A 134 12.84 7.88 19.15
C GLU A 134 11.34 7.56 19.01
N ALA A 135 10.87 6.49 19.66
CA ALA A 135 9.44 6.18 19.73
C ALA A 135 8.68 7.31 20.43
N LEU A 136 9.17 7.78 21.59
CA LEU A 136 8.58 8.90 22.31
C LEU A 136 8.57 10.18 21.46
N ALA A 137 9.67 10.46 20.75
CA ALA A 137 9.75 11.60 19.84
C ALA A 137 8.71 11.52 18.71
N SER A 138 8.48 10.32 18.16
CA SER A 138 7.44 10.08 17.13
C SER A 138 6.03 10.23 17.69
N TYR A 139 5.76 9.70 18.88
CA TYR A 139 4.47 9.82 19.56
C TYR A 139 4.09 11.28 19.85
N GLN A 140 5.07 12.15 20.10
CA GLN A 140 4.88 13.59 20.30
C GLN A 140 4.50 14.35 19.01
N GLN A 141 4.61 13.72 17.83
CA GLN A 141 4.20 14.29 16.55
C GLN A 141 2.77 13.92 16.14
N LEU A 142 2.08 13.05 16.91
CA LEU A 142 0.66 12.71 16.73
C LEU A 142 -0.24 13.93 16.97
#